data_AF-A0AAD9EX55-F1
#
_entry.id   AF-A0AAD9EX55-F1
#
_cell.length_a   1.000
_cell.length_b   1.000
_cell.length_c   1.000
_cell.angle_alpha   90.00
_cell.angle_beta   90.00
_cell.angle_gamma   90.00
#
_symmetry.space_group_name_H-M   'P 1'
#
loop_
_entity.id
_entity.type
_entity.pdbx_description
1 polymer ?
#
loop_
_entity_poly.entity_id
_entity_poly.type
_entity_poly.pdbx_seq_one_letter_code
_entity_poly.pdbx_strand_id
1 'polypeptide(L)'
;MASGTVRRWALVAVSLLNLAFVFISGADFIRFISFRAIYHNITGDTTLCQDSIPWSVALRDSSVLGSLAVDLGLLALFITQHSVLAWAPVKKALQSGLGALNRTAYCFSTVVALQILMRYWQPVTDAPCLWSVRHAPWSVWFPLLCFSLHFLCWAIICSILMIFDYPELLGFKQVYYECLGLGDPLSHKSPGAQRLLSHLRHPVCLELGIVLWLLPALSLDRLLLAGTLSSYLALAHSLDKQDLAYLCVQLNSKLQVFAEPHHGSTNTSDPKDNEVKVFLALRCEAACCFYINQILFRLLNEPGKDDLAISGNCKRHTQLDTVFF
;
A
#
# COMPACT_ATOMS: atom_id res chain seq x y z
N MET A 1 18.15 38.92 -5.95
CA MET A 1 18.73 37.75 -5.25
C MET A 1 17.92 37.33 -4.01
N ALA A 2 17.51 38.26 -3.13
CA ALA A 2 16.71 37.93 -1.92
C ALA A 2 15.38 37.19 -2.19
N SER A 3 14.64 37.57 -3.23
CA SER A 3 13.37 36.92 -3.61
C SER A 3 13.53 35.43 -3.98
N GLY A 4 14.64 35.05 -4.63
CA GLY A 4 14.92 33.66 -4.99
C GLY A 4 15.24 32.80 -3.77
N THR A 5 16.00 33.34 -2.82
CA THR A 5 16.33 32.67 -1.55
C THR A 5 15.08 32.46 -0.70
N VAL A 6 14.23 33.49 -0.55
CA VAL A 6 12.96 33.38 0.19
C VAL A 6 12.04 32.32 -0.43
N ARG A 7 11.92 32.28 -1.76
CA ARG A 7 11.14 31.25 -2.46
C ARG A 7 11.66 29.84 -2.18
N ARG A 8 12.98 29.61 -2.23
CA ARG A 8 13.58 28.31 -1.93
C ARG A 8 13.30 27.87 -0.49
N TRP A 9 13.48 28.76 0.48
CA TRP A 9 13.16 28.47 1.89
C TRP A 9 11.69 28.12 2.10
N ALA A 10 10.77 28.84 1.43
CA ALA A 10 9.34 28.53 1.49
C ALA A 10 9.02 27.14 0.92
N LEU A 11 9.60 26.77 -0.22
CA LEU A 11 9.40 25.44 -0.83
C LEU A 11 9.91 24.31 0.07
N VAL A 12 11.09 24.48 0.65
CA VAL A 12 11.67 23.52 1.59
C VAL A 12 10.79 23.39 2.84
N ALA A 13 10.34 24.50 3.42
CA ALA A 13 9.49 24.50 4.60
C ALA A 13 8.16 23.78 4.35
N VAL A 14 7.48 24.07 3.22
CA VAL A 14 6.23 23.39 2.81
C VAL A 14 6.46 21.89 2.66
N SER A 15 7.57 21.49 2.04
CA SER A 15 7.88 20.07 1.82
C SER A 15 8.17 19.33 3.13
N LEU A 16 8.87 19.97 4.08
CA LEU A 16 9.12 19.41 5.41
C LEU A 16 7.83 19.29 6.23
N LEU A 17 6.96 20.30 6.16
CA LEU A 17 5.66 20.24 6.82
C LEU A 17 4.80 19.11 6.26
N ASN A 18 4.78 18.93 4.93
CA ASN A 18 4.12 17.80 4.30
C ASN A 18 4.72 16.47 4.75
N LEU A 19 6.06 16.36 4.80
CA LEU A 19 6.74 15.15 5.27
C LEU A 19 6.27 14.76 6.69
N ALA A 20 6.25 15.73 7.61
CA ALA A 20 5.79 15.51 8.98
C ALA A 20 4.30 15.12 9.03
N PHE A 21 3.46 15.80 8.26
CA PHE A 21 2.02 15.51 8.21
C PHE A 21 1.72 14.11 7.67
N VAL A 22 2.41 13.69 6.60
CA VAL A 22 2.30 12.33 6.04
C VAL A 22 2.76 11.29 7.05
N PHE A 23 3.87 11.54 7.76
CA PHE A 23 4.38 10.64 8.78
C PHE A 23 3.40 10.46 9.94
N ILE A 24 2.86 11.56 10.48
CA ILE A 24 1.87 11.54 11.56
C ILE A 24 0.61 10.78 11.12
N SER A 25 0.10 11.08 9.93
CA SER A 25 -1.10 10.43 9.41
C SER A 25 -0.87 8.93 9.12
N GLY A 26 0.37 8.55 8.76
CA GLY A 26 0.77 7.14 8.67
C GLY A 26 0.67 6.44 10.03
N ALA A 27 1.13 7.08 11.11
CA ALA A 27 0.97 6.53 12.46
C ALA A 27 -0.51 6.45 12.89
N ASP A 28 -1.33 7.42 12.51
CA ASP A 28 -2.78 7.39 12.72
C ASP A 28 -3.43 6.24 11.95
N PHE A 29 -2.99 5.98 10.72
CA PHE A 29 -3.46 4.85 9.91
C PHE A 29 -3.10 3.49 10.52
N ILE A 30 -1.88 3.33 11.02
CA ILE A 30 -1.46 2.14 11.78
C ILE A 30 -2.40 1.94 12.98
N ARG A 31 -2.69 3.01 13.73
CA ARG A 31 -3.62 2.95 14.86
C ARG A 31 -5.05 2.58 14.43
N PHE A 32 -5.52 3.19 13.34
CA PHE A 32 -6.86 2.98 12.82
C PHE A 32 -7.08 1.53 12.36
N ILE A 33 -6.13 0.94 11.61
CA ILE A 33 -6.27 -0.43 11.10
C ILE A 33 -5.96 -1.47 12.17
N SER A 34 -4.83 -1.35 12.88
CA SER A 34 -4.35 -2.41 13.76
C SER A 34 -4.75 -2.21 15.22
N PHE A 35 -4.46 -1.05 15.80
CA PHE A 35 -4.62 -0.87 17.26
C PHE A 35 -6.09 -0.84 17.68
N ARG A 36 -6.94 -0.10 16.97
CA ARG A 36 -8.38 -0.04 17.30
C ARG A 36 -9.03 -1.43 17.25
N ALA A 37 -8.68 -2.26 16.26
CA ALA A 37 -9.25 -3.58 16.12
C ALA A 37 -8.74 -4.60 17.17
N ILE A 38 -7.49 -4.46 17.61
CA ILE A 38 -6.87 -5.37 18.58
C ILE A 38 -7.17 -4.97 20.03
N TYR A 39 -7.08 -3.68 20.37
CA TYR A 39 -7.21 -3.21 21.76
C TYR A 39 -8.63 -3.33 22.32
N HIS A 40 -9.67 -3.12 21.50
CA HIS A 40 -11.06 -3.28 21.96
C HIS A 40 -11.38 -4.71 22.43
N ASN A 41 -10.64 -5.72 21.97
CA ASN A 41 -10.82 -7.10 22.43
C ASN A 41 -10.08 -7.39 23.74
N ILE A 42 -9.02 -6.64 24.06
CA ILE A 42 -8.19 -6.85 25.27
C ILE A 42 -8.79 -6.15 26.49
N THR A 43 -9.37 -4.96 26.33
CA THR A 43 -9.95 -4.20 27.45
C THR A 43 -11.30 -4.72 27.91
N GLY A 44 -11.98 -5.60 27.16
CA GLY A 44 -13.26 -6.22 27.58
C GLY A 44 -14.46 -5.26 27.69
N ASP A 45 -14.24 -3.94 27.57
CA ASP A 45 -15.22 -2.91 27.91
C ASP A 45 -16.27 -2.62 26.83
N THR A 46 -16.22 -3.26 25.66
CA THR A 46 -17.20 -3.01 24.59
C THR A 46 -17.54 -4.28 23.82
N THR A 47 -18.83 -4.63 23.80
CA THR A 47 -19.38 -5.59 22.85
C THR A 47 -19.17 -5.03 21.43
N LEU A 48 -18.07 -5.42 20.79
CA LEU A 48 -17.72 -5.00 19.43
C LEU A 48 -18.82 -5.30 18.40
N CYS A 49 -19.63 -6.33 18.66
CA CYS A 49 -20.74 -6.76 17.82
C CYS A 49 -21.82 -7.40 18.68
N GLN A 50 -23.05 -7.36 18.18
CA GLN A 50 -24.20 -7.97 18.84
C GLN A 50 -24.53 -9.33 18.19
N ASP A 51 -23.83 -10.38 18.66
CA ASP A 51 -23.87 -11.74 18.09
C ASP A 51 -25.25 -12.43 18.22
N SER A 52 -26.20 -11.83 18.95
CA SER A 52 -27.54 -12.36 19.17
C SER A 52 -28.57 -11.97 18.08
N ILE A 53 -28.24 -11.03 17.19
CA ILE A 53 -29.14 -10.55 16.15
C ILE A 53 -28.89 -11.32 14.84
N PRO A 54 -29.92 -11.88 14.18
CA PRO A 54 -29.75 -12.52 12.88
C PRO A 54 -29.38 -11.50 11.80
N TRP A 55 -28.48 -11.90 10.89
CA TRP A 55 -28.00 -11.05 9.77
C TRP A 55 -29.12 -10.41 8.94
N SER A 56 -30.24 -11.11 8.74
CA SER A 56 -31.38 -10.60 7.96
C SER A 56 -32.06 -9.39 8.59
N VAL A 57 -32.00 -9.25 9.92
CA VAL A 57 -32.53 -8.11 10.67
C VAL A 57 -31.49 -6.99 10.70
N ALA A 58 -30.23 -7.31 11.00
CA ALA A 58 -29.14 -6.34 11.02
C ALA A 58 -28.97 -5.62 9.67
N LEU A 59 -29.06 -6.34 8.54
CA LEU A 59 -28.94 -5.76 7.19
C LEU A 59 -30.16 -4.94 6.74
N ARG A 60 -31.27 -4.98 7.49
CA ARG A 60 -32.45 -4.15 7.24
C ARG A 60 -32.50 -2.93 8.15
N ASP A 61 -31.60 -2.85 9.13
CA ASP A 61 -31.55 -1.71 10.03
C ASP A 61 -31.03 -0.46 9.28
N SER A 62 -31.77 0.62 9.43
CA SER A 62 -31.42 1.93 8.87
C SER A 62 -30.13 2.50 9.44
N SER A 63 -29.79 2.20 10.71
CA SER A 63 -28.53 2.66 11.32
C SER A 63 -27.33 1.97 10.66
N VAL A 64 -27.40 0.64 10.53
CA VAL A 64 -26.36 -0.20 9.91
C VAL A 64 -26.15 0.21 8.45
N LEU A 65 -27.24 0.31 7.66
CA LEU A 65 -27.16 0.74 6.26
C LEU A 65 -26.62 2.17 6.12
N GLY A 66 -27.00 3.08 7.01
CA GLY A 66 -26.51 4.45 7.04
C GLY A 66 -24.99 4.53 7.26
N SER A 67 -24.48 3.80 8.27
CA SER A 67 -23.03 3.72 8.55
C SER A 67 -22.25 3.12 7.37
N LEU A 68 -22.75 2.02 6.78
CA LEU A 68 -22.11 1.41 5.62
C LEU A 68 -22.10 2.32 4.39
N ALA A 69 -23.17 3.10 4.17
CA ALA A 69 -23.24 4.05 3.07
C ALA A 69 -22.22 5.18 3.25
N VAL A 70 -22.05 5.69 4.47
CA VAL A 70 -21.03 6.69 4.81
C VAL A 70 -19.63 6.12 4.59
N ASP A 71 -19.34 4.94 5.14
CA ASP A 71 -18.04 4.27 5.01
C ASP A 71 -17.70 3.97 3.55
N LEU A 72 -18.66 3.49 2.76
CA LEU A 72 -18.49 3.27 1.33
C LEU A 72 -18.22 4.59 0.59
N GLY A 73 -18.92 5.67 0.96
CA GLY A 73 -18.68 7.01 0.41
C GLY A 73 -17.28 7.53 0.75
N LEU A 74 -16.80 7.31 1.98
CA LEU A 74 -15.45 7.67 2.41
C LEU A 74 -14.38 6.87 1.66
N LEU A 75 -14.60 5.56 1.45
CA LEU A 75 -13.72 4.71 0.65
C LEU A 75 -13.69 5.17 -0.81
N ALA A 76 -14.85 5.43 -1.40
CA ALA A 76 -14.97 5.92 -2.76
C ALA A 76 -14.27 7.27 -2.93
N LEU A 77 -14.41 8.19 -1.96
CA LEU A 77 -13.70 9.47 -1.94
C LEU A 77 -12.19 9.26 -1.97
N PHE A 78 -11.66 8.43 -1.07
CA PHE A 78 -10.23 8.16 -0.98
C PHE A 78 -9.69 7.52 -2.26
N ILE A 79 -10.31 6.45 -2.74
CA ILE A 79 -9.88 5.73 -3.94
C ILE A 79 -9.96 6.63 -5.17
N THR A 80 -11.08 7.34 -5.34
CA THR A 80 -11.26 8.25 -6.48
C THR A 80 -10.24 9.37 -6.44
N GLN A 81 -10.03 10.01 -5.28
CA GLN A 81 -9.05 11.08 -5.14
C GLN A 81 -7.63 10.59 -5.46
N HIS A 82 -7.23 9.42 -4.95
CA HIS A 82 -5.91 8.86 -5.20
C HIS A 82 -5.71 8.51 -6.68
N SER A 83 -6.66 7.78 -7.28
CA SER A 83 -6.57 7.36 -8.68
C SER A 83 -6.69 8.51 -9.67
N VAL A 84 -7.55 9.52 -9.42
CA VAL A 84 -7.69 10.69 -10.30
C VAL A 84 -6.41 11.51 -10.35
N LEU A 85 -5.72 11.71 -9.23
CA LEU A 85 -4.45 12.44 -9.24
C LEU A 85 -3.29 11.64 -9.87
N ALA A 86 -3.38 10.31 -9.87
CA ALA A 86 -2.45 9.45 -10.57
C ALA A 86 -2.71 9.41 -12.09
N TRP A 87 -3.90 9.81 -12.53
CA TRP A 87 -4.31 9.78 -13.94
C TRP A 87 -3.45 10.71 -14.80
N ALA A 88 -2.91 10.19 -15.90
CA ALA A 88 -1.95 10.88 -16.76
C ALA A 88 -2.33 12.32 -17.18
N PRO A 89 -3.56 12.64 -17.62
CA PRO A 89 -3.92 14.01 -17.99
C PRO A 89 -3.92 14.96 -16.78
N VAL A 90 -4.47 14.52 -15.64
CA VAL A 90 -4.50 15.31 -14.40
C VAL A 90 -3.09 15.52 -13.87
N LYS A 91 -2.28 14.46 -13.86
CA LYS A 91 -0.87 14.51 -13.47
C LYS A 91 -0.09 15.50 -14.33
N LYS A 92 -0.27 15.50 -15.66
CA LYS A 92 0.39 16.46 -16.56
C LYS A 92 -0.06 17.90 -16.29
N ALA A 93 -1.36 18.13 -16.10
CA ALA A 93 -1.88 19.44 -15.75
C ALA A 93 -1.31 19.94 -14.42
N LEU A 94 -1.28 19.08 -13.40
CA LEU A 94 -0.78 19.43 -12.07
C LEU A 94 0.75 19.64 -12.07
N GLN A 95 1.49 18.84 -12.84
CA GLN A 95 2.93 19.05 -13.09
C GLN A 95 3.20 20.40 -13.76
N SER A 96 2.37 20.81 -14.74
CA SER A 96 2.53 22.10 -15.42
C SER A 96 2.29 23.30 -14.51
N GLY A 97 1.43 23.16 -13.48
CA GLY A 97 1.13 24.23 -12.53
C GLY A 97 2.06 24.26 -11.31
N LEU A 98 2.43 23.09 -10.76
CA LEU A 98 3.13 22.99 -9.48
C LEU A 98 4.64 22.67 -9.59
N GLY A 99 5.14 22.26 -10.76
CA GLY A 99 6.56 21.91 -10.93
C GLY A 99 7.04 20.84 -9.95
N ALA A 100 8.14 21.07 -9.23
CA ALA A 100 8.64 20.15 -8.20
C ALA A 100 7.66 19.87 -7.06
N LEU A 101 6.70 20.76 -6.77
CA LEU A 101 5.71 20.53 -5.71
C LEU A 101 4.63 19.52 -6.10
N ASN A 102 4.55 19.10 -7.36
CA ASN A 102 3.51 18.18 -7.81
C ASN A 102 3.42 16.91 -6.95
N ARG A 103 4.56 16.30 -6.62
CA ARG A 103 4.61 15.09 -5.81
C ARG A 103 4.24 15.35 -4.35
N THR A 104 4.70 16.46 -3.79
CA THR A 104 4.34 16.91 -2.43
C THR A 104 2.83 17.17 -2.33
N ALA A 105 2.23 17.85 -3.30
CA ALA A 105 0.80 18.14 -3.34
C ALA A 105 -0.06 16.88 -3.53
N TYR A 106 0.41 15.93 -4.35
CA TYR A 106 -0.20 14.60 -4.49
C TYR A 106 -0.25 13.88 -3.14
N CYS A 107 0.89 13.78 -2.46
CA CYS A 107 0.98 13.09 -1.16
C CYS A 107 0.14 13.80 -0.10
N PHE A 108 0.20 15.14 -0.05
CA PHE A 108 -0.59 15.94 0.90
C PHE A 108 -2.08 15.68 0.75
N SER A 109 -2.61 15.84 -0.47
CA SER A 109 -4.04 15.66 -0.74
C SER A 109 -4.51 14.22 -0.50
N THR A 110 -3.68 13.23 -0.84
CA THR A 110 -3.95 11.81 -0.53
C THR A 110 -4.07 11.58 0.98
N VAL A 111 -3.15 12.14 1.76
CA VAL A 111 -3.17 11.99 3.21
C VAL A 111 -4.33 12.76 3.84
N VAL A 112 -4.71 13.92 3.30
CA VAL A 112 -5.94 14.62 3.75
C VAL A 112 -7.18 13.75 3.52
N ALA A 113 -7.32 13.14 2.34
CA ALA A 113 -8.44 12.24 2.05
C ALA A 113 -8.44 11.02 3.00
N LEU A 114 -7.27 10.48 3.31
CA LEU A 114 -7.10 9.39 4.27
C LEU A 114 -7.49 9.81 5.71
N GLN A 115 -7.06 11.00 6.17
CA GLN A 115 -7.45 11.53 7.48
C GLN A 115 -8.97 11.73 7.57
N ILE A 116 -9.61 12.23 6.51
CA ILE A 116 -11.08 12.36 6.44
C ILE A 116 -11.73 10.98 6.58
N LEU A 117 -11.28 9.99 5.81
CA LEU A 117 -11.78 8.61 5.91
C LEU A 117 -11.69 8.09 7.35
N MET A 118 -10.52 8.20 7.99
CA MET A 118 -10.33 7.68 9.34
C MET A 118 -11.12 8.42 10.41
N ARG A 119 -11.29 9.75 10.26
CA ARG A 119 -11.96 10.59 11.23
C ARG A 119 -13.48 10.43 11.20
N TYR A 120 -14.05 10.23 10.02
CA TYR A 120 -15.50 10.12 9.83
C TYR A 120 -16.00 8.68 9.71
N TRP A 121 -15.10 7.69 9.81
CA TRP A 121 -15.44 6.26 9.79
C TRP A 121 -16.47 5.90 10.87
N GLN A 122 -17.55 5.23 10.47
CA GLN A 122 -18.67 4.85 11.32
C GLN A 122 -18.57 3.37 11.71
N PRO A 123 -18.07 3.03 12.91
CA PRO A 123 -18.03 1.63 13.35
C PRO A 123 -19.45 1.05 13.42
N VAL A 124 -19.64 -0.14 12.86
CA VAL A 124 -20.94 -0.82 12.87
C VAL A 124 -20.99 -1.78 14.06
N THR A 125 -21.54 -1.31 15.18
CA THR A 125 -21.67 -2.10 16.43
C THR A 125 -22.98 -2.88 16.52
N ASP A 126 -24.03 -2.41 15.84
CA ASP A 126 -25.39 -2.98 15.92
C ASP A 126 -25.54 -4.26 15.08
N ALA A 127 -24.55 -4.60 14.26
CA ALA A 127 -24.51 -5.83 13.48
C ALA A 127 -23.73 -6.95 14.20
N PRO A 128 -24.04 -8.23 13.93
CA PRO A 128 -23.21 -9.34 14.36
C PRO A 128 -21.83 -9.29 13.68
N CYS A 129 -20.81 -9.82 14.36
CA CYS A 129 -19.48 -9.98 13.76
C CYS A 129 -19.51 -11.17 12.80
N LEU A 130 -18.70 -11.13 11.73
CA LEU A 130 -18.52 -12.30 10.86
C LEU A 130 -17.85 -13.45 11.64
N TRP A 131 -16.85 -13.09 12.43
CA TRP A 131 -16.21 -13.97 13.39
C TRP A 131 -15.71 -13.17 14.60
N SER A 132 -15.66 -13.82 15.76
CA SER A 132 -15.06 -13.26 16.96
C SER A 132 -14.54 -14.39 17.84
N VAL A 133 -13.24 -14.37 18.14
CA VAL A 133 -12.63 -15.39 19.00
C VAL A 133 -12.77 -14.98 20.46
N ARG A 134 -13.84 -15.45 21.12
CA ARG A 134 -14.16 -15.11 22.51
C ARG A 134 -13.93 -16.25 23.52
N HIS A 135 -13.67 -17.47 23.05
CA HIS A 135 -13.55 -18.65 23.93
C HIS A 135 -12.14 -18.78 24.54
N ALA A 136 -12.07 -19.02 25.85
CA ALA A 136 -10.80 -19.32 26.52
C ALA A 136 -10.25 -20.69 26.08
N PRO A 137 -8.92 -20.86 25.91
CA PRO A 137 -7.86 -19.85 26.14
C PRO A 137 -7.56 -18.96 24.92
N TRP A 138 -8.18 -19.24 23.76
CA TRP A 138 -7.91 -18.56 22.50
C TRP A 138 -8.27 -17.07 22.51
N SER A 139 -9.17 -16.64 23.40
CA SER A 139 -9.49 -15.23 23.63
C SER A 139 -8.28 -14.37 24.00
N VAL A 140 -7.20 -14.96 24.54
CA VAL A 140 -5.96 -14.25 24.88
C VAL A 140 -4.87 -14.50 23.84
N TRP A 141 -4.66 -15.77 23.45
CA TRP A 141 -3.55 -16.14 22.55
C TRP A 141 -3.75 -15.64 21.12
N PHE A 142 -4.99 -15.62 20.62
CA PHE A 142 -5.26 -15.22 19.25
C PHE A 142 -5.07 -13.71 19.01
N PRO A 143 -5.58 -12.81 19.88
CA PRO A 143 -5.26 -11.38 19.76
C PRO A 143 -3.76 -11.07 19.88
N LEU A 144 -3.03 -11.79 20.74
CA LEU A 144 -1.57 -11.65 20.85
C LEU A 144 -0.87 -12.05 19.55
N LEU A 145 -1.28 -13.16 18.93
CA LEU A 145 -0.74 -13.59 17.65
C LEU A 145 -1.02 -12.56 16.55
N CYS A 146 -2.26 -12.05 16.47
CA CYS A 146 -2.63 -11.00 15.52
C CYS A 146 -1.78 -9.74 15.74
N PHE A 147 -1.57 -9.33 16.99
CA PHE A 147 -0.72 -8.20 17.34
C PHE A 147 0.73 -8.40 16.91
N SER A 148 1.33 -9.55 17.21
CA SER A 148 2.70 -9.85 16.79
C SER A 148 2.87 -9.84 15.28
N LEU A 149 1.92 -10.42 14.54
CA LEU A 149 1.95 -10.45 13.08
C LEU A 149 1.72 -9.06 12.48
N HIS A 150 0.79 -8.27 13.02
CA HIS A 150 0.60 -6.88 12.61
C HIS A 150 1.86 -6.05 12.84
N PHE A 151 2.48 -6.17 14.02
CA PHE A 151 3.73 -5.49 14.33
C PHE A 151 4.83 -5.85 13.33
N LEU A 152 4.98 -7.14 13.02
CA LEU A 152 5.94 -7.61 12.02
C LEU A 152 5.65 -7.05 10.62
N CYS A 153 4.39 -7.08 10.18
CA CYS A 153 3.99 -6.52 8.87
C CYS A 153 4.29 -5.02 8.79
N TRP A 154 3.97 -4.25 9.84
CA TRP A 154 4.29 -2.82 9.87
C TRP A 154 5.80 -2.54 9.91
N ALA A 155 6.57 -3.35 10.62
CA ALA A 155 8.04 -3.24 10.62
C ALA A 155 8.61 -3.48 9.21
N ILE A 156 8.07 -4.45 8.48
CA ILE A 156 8.45 -4.74 7.08
C ILE A 156 8.06 -3.56 6.18
N ILE A 157 6.79 -3.09 6.24
CA ILE A 157 6.32 -1.93 5.47
C ILE A 157 7.22 -0.70 5.70
N CYS A 158 7.50 -0.36 6.96
CA CYS A 158 8.37 0.76 7.30
C CYS A 158 9.79 0.58 6.75
N SER A 159 10.33 -0.65 6.80
CA SER A 159 11.66 -0.95 6.25
C SER A 159 11.70 -0.77 4.73
N ILE A 160 10.67 -1.22 4.03
CA ILE A 160 10.52 -1.05 2.58
C ILE A 160 10.44 0.44 2.22
N LEU A 161 9.62 1.22 2.95
CA LEU A 161 9.50 2.67 2.74
C LEU A 161 10.84 3.40 2.89
N MET A 162 11.67 2.99 3.85
CA MET A 162 13.01 3.56 4.03
C MET A 162 13.95 3.21 2.86
N ILE A 163 13.87 1.98 2.34
CA ILE A 163 14.72 1.49 1.24
C ILE A 163 14.34 2.14 -0.10
N PHE A 164 13.06 2.41 -0.32
CA PHE A 164 12.59 3.18 -1.46
C PHE A 164 12.82 4.69 -1.33
N ASP A 165 13.58 5.13 -0.33
CA ASP A 165 13.91 6.52 -0.08
C ASP A 165 12.67 7.38 0.21
N TYR A 166 12.17 7.26 1.44
CA TYR A 166 10.95 7.93 1.90
C TYR A 166 10.85 9.43 1.54
N PRO A 167 11.91 10.26 1.69
CA PRO A 167 11.89 11.65 1.22
C PRO A 167 11.72 11.80 -0.30
N GLU A 168 12.26 10.88 -1.10
CA GLU A 168 12.02 10.85 -2.55
C GLU A 168 10.57 10.49 -2.86
N LEU A 169 9.99 9.55 -2.11
CA LEU A 169 8.60 9.13 -2.27
C LEU A 169 7.60 10.27 -2.02
N LEU A 170 7.92 11.17 -1.09
CA LEU A 170 7.04 12.27 -0.67
C LEU A 170 7.27 13.61 -1.38
N GLY A 171 8.16 13.67 -2.38
CA GLY A 171 8.39 14.89 -3.14
C GLY A 171 9.51 15.79 -2.61
N PHE A 172 10.09 15.48 -1.44
CA PHE A 172 11.09 16.35 -0.81
C PHE A 172 12.37 16.42 -1.64
N LYS A 173 12.84 15.31 -2.20
CA LYS A 173 14.04 15.31 -3.07
C LYS A 173 13.83 16.12 -4.34
N GLN A 174 12.64 16.09 -4.93
CA GLN A 174 12.30 16.85 -6.13
C GLN A 174 12.44 18.36 -5.85
N VAL A 175 11.95 18.81 -4.69
CA VAL A 175 12.06 20.20 -4.25
C VAL A 175 13.50 20.57 -3.89
N TYR A 176 14.22 19.69 -3.20
CA TYR A 176 15.63 19.90 -2.84
C TYR A 176 16.53 20.03 -4.09
N TYR A 177 16.35 19.15 -5.07
CA TYR A 177 17.12 19.17 -6.32
C TYR A 177 16.78 20.40 -7.18
N GLU A 178 15.51 20.84 -7.20
CA GLU A 178 15.13 22.08 -7.87
C GLU A 178 15.76 23.31 -7.19
N CYS A 179 15.84 23.33 -5.85
CA CYS A 179 16.51 24.41 -5.12
C CYS A 179 18.03 24.47 -5.40
N LEU A 180 18.66 23.33 -5.67
CA LEU A 180 20.08 23.21 -6.03
C LEU A 180 20.34 23.35 -7.54
N GLY A 181 19.31 23.36 -8.38
CA GLY A 181 19.46 23.41 -9.84
C GLY A 181 19.95 22.11 -10.48
N LEU A 182 19.76 20.96 -9.80
CA LEU A 182 20.27 19.65 -10.22
C LEU A 182 19.31 18.86 -11.14
N GLY A 183 18.13 19.41 -11.47
CA GLY A 183 17.13 18.74 -12.32
C GLY A 183 16.33 17.65 -11.60
N ASP A 184 15.58 16.83 -12.33
CA ASP A 184 14.71 15.80 -11.73
C ASP A 184 15.53 14.61 -11.16
N PRO A 185 15.38 14.24 -9.88
CA PRO A 185 16.06 13.07 -9.32
C PRO A 185 15.74 11.75 -10.05
N LEU A 186 14.58 11.64 -10.73
CA LEU A 186 14.22 10.43 -11.48
C LEU A 186 15.08 10.19 -12.72
N SER A 187 15.62 11.25 -13.35
CA SER A 187 16.46 11.11 -14.56
C SER A 187 17.82 10.45 -14.27
N HIS A 188 18.19 10.31 -12.99
CA HIS A 188 19.46 9.74 -12.55
C HIS A 188 19.37 8.23 -12.28
N LYS A 189 18.16 7.63 -12.30
CA LYS A 189 17.97 6.18 -12.08
C LYS A 189 18.12 5.39 -13.38
N SER A 190 18.60 4.14 -13.29
CA SER A 190 18.77 3.27 -14.45
C SER A 190 17.42 2.96 -15.13
N PRO A 191 17.37 2.76 -16.46
CA PRO A 191 16.12 2.48 -17.19
C PRO A 191 15.37 1.26 -16.64
N GLY A 192 16.09 0.23 -16.18
CA GLY A 192 15.49 -0.96 -15.56
C GLY A 192 14.80 -0.65 -14.22
N ALA A 193 15.42 0.19 -13.38
CA ALA A 193 14.82 0.61 -12.12
C ALA A 193 13.60 1.53 -12.34
N GLN A 194 13.64 2.40 -13.34
CA GLN A 194 12.48 3.23 -13.72
C GLN A 194 11.30 2.38 -14.19
N ARG A 195 11.57 1.37 -15.03
CA ARG A 195 10.54 0.44 -15.51
C ARG A 195 9.93 -0.36 -14.35
N LEU A 196 10.77 -0.93 -13.49
CA LEU A 196 10.32 -1.63 -12.30
C LEU A 196 9.44 -0.75 -11.41
N LEU A 197 9.87 0.47 -11.09
CA LEU A 197 9.09 1.42 -10.27
C LEU A 197 7.78 1.85 -10.93
N SER A 198 7.70 1.84 -12.26
CA SER A 198 6.46 2.17 -12.99
C SER A 198 5.44 1.04 -12.99
N HIS A 199 5.90 -0.21 -12.93
CA HIS A 199 5.04 -1.41 -12.95
C HIS A 199 4.71 -1.93 -11.55
N LEU A 200 5.64 -1.77 -10.60
CA LEU A 200 5.49 -2.14 -9.20
C LEU A 200 4.90 -0.96 -8.43
N ARG A 201 3.60 -0.70 -8.66
CA ARG A 201 2.89 0.44 -8.07
C ARG A 201 2.77 0.37 -6.55
N HIS A 202 2.72 -0.84 -5.97
CA HIS A 202 2.52 -1.03 -4.54
C HIS A 202 3.43 -2.16 -3.96
N PRO A 203 4.65 -1.84 -3.51
CA PRO A 203 5.58 -2.79 -2.87
C PRO A 203 5.20 -3.15 -1.41
N VAL A 204 3.91 -3.18 -1.06
CA VAL A 204 3.46 -3.42 0.33
C VAL A 204 2.12 -4.16 0.40
N CYS A 205 1.72 -4.80 -0.69
CA CYS A 205 0.37 -5.36 -0.84
C CYS A 205 0.12 -6.57 0.05
N LEU A 206 1.15 -7.39 0.24
CA LEU A 206 1.03 -8.61 1.03
C LEU A 206 0.85 -8.27 2.50
N GLU A 207 1.70 -7.38 3.03
CA GLU A 207 1.72 -6.94 4.41
C GLU A 207 0.44 -6.18 4.75
N LEU A 208 0.00 -5.27 3.87
CA LEU A 208 -1.29 -4.58 4.03
C LEU A 208 -2.46 -5.57 3.96
N GLY A 209 -2.41 -6.56 3.07
CA GLY A 209 -3.43 -7.61 3.00
C GLY A 209 -3.54 -8.38 4.32
N ILE A 210 -2.41 -8.82 4.89
CA ILE A 210 -2.39 -9.50 6.18
C ILE A 210 -2.98 -8.59 7.27
N VAL A 211 -2.54 -7.33 7.33
CA VAL A 211 -2.99 -6.37 8.36
C VAL A 211 -4.48 -6.02 8.25
N LEU A 212 -5.06 -6.08 7.05
CA LEU A 212 -6.49 -5.82 6.83
C LEU A 212 -7.38 -6.99 7.24
N TRP A 213 -6.94 -8.23 7.02
CA TRP A 213 -7.77 -9.42 7.22
C TRP A 213 -7.50 -10.14 8.55
N LEU A 214 -6.30 -10.05 9.11
CA LEU A 214 -5.90 -10.79 10.31
C LEU A 214 -6.33 -10.08 11.60
N LEU A 215 -7.64 -10.10 11.86
CA LEU A 215 -8.22 -9.45 13.03
C LEU A 215 -8.84 -10.45 14.01
N PRO A 216 -8.74 -10.21 15.33
CA PRO A 216 -9.32 -11.11 16.35
C PRO A 216 -10.86 -11.16 16.30
N ALA A 217 -11.47 -10.08 15.81
CA ALA A 217 -12.88 -9.99 15.48
C ALA A 217 -13.02 -9.16 14.19
N LEU A 218 -13.87 -9.60 13.28
CA LEU A 218 -14.14 -8.91 12.02
C LEU A 218 -15.59 -8.45 12.00
N SER A 219 -15.79 -7.16 12.25
CA SER A 219 -17.08 -6.48 12.11
C SER A 219 -17.39 -6.18 10.65
N LEU A 220 -18.63 -5.79 10.38
CA LEU A 220 -19.11 -5.53 9.02
C LEU A 220 -18.41 -4.35 8.35
N ASP A 221 -18.16 -3.26 9.08
CA ASP A 221 -17.40 -2.11 8.58
C ASP A 221 -15.97 -2.50 8.23
N ARG A 222 -15.33 -3.32 9.06
CA ARG A 222 -13.97 -3.82 8.79
C ARG A 222 -13.90 -4.74 7.60
N LEU A 223 -14.92 -5.58 7.41
CA LEU A 223 -15.03 -6.40 6.21
C LEU A 223 -15.17 -5.53 4.95
N LEU A 224 -15.99 -4.47 5.00
CA LEU A 224 -16.13 -3.52 3.90
C LEU A 224 -14.80 -2.83 3.59
N LEU A 225 -14.10 -2.35 4.61
CA LEU A 225 -12.77 -1.74 4.49
C LEU A 225 -11.74 -2.70 3.89
N ALA A 226 -11.60 -3.89 4.46
CA ALA A 226 -10.64 -4.90 4.04
C ALA A 226 -10.93 -5.39 2.61
N GLY A 227 -12.19 -5.69 2.30
CA GLY A 227 -12.64 -6.11 0.99
C GLY A 227 -12.39 -5.04 -0.08
N THR A 228 -12.77 -3.79 0.19
CA THR A 228 -12.62 -2.69 -0.77
C THR A 228 -11.15 -2.36 -1.02
N LEU A 229 -10.33 -2.21 0.04
CA LEU A 229 -8.92 -1.92 -0.11
C LEU A 229 -8.15 -3.10 -0.72
N SER A 230 -8.49 -4.35 -0.38
CA SER A 230 -7.85 -5.52 -1.02
C SER A 230 -8.21 -5.63 -2.49
N SER A 231 -9.46 -5.36 -2.86
CA SER A 231 -9.88 -5.33 -4.27
C SER A 231 -9.13 -4.22 -5.02
N TYR A 232 -9.01 -3.05 -4.41
CA TYR A 232 -8.25 -1.94 -4.98
C TYR A 232 -6.77 -2.30 -5.19
N LEU A 233 -6.12 -2.87 -4.16
CA LEU A 233 -4.73 -3.32 -4.26
C LEU A 233 -4.57 -4.40 -5.34
N ALA A 234 -5.49 -5.37 -5.43
CA ALA A 234 -5.44 -6.41 -6.45
C ALA A 234 -5.54 -5.85 -7.88
N LEU A 235 -6.41 -4.88 -8.11
CA LEU A 235 -6.62 -4.26 -9.42
C LEU A 235 -5.48 -3.31 -9.84
N ALA A 236 -4.77 -2.73 -8.88
CA ALA A 236 -3.76 -1.71 -9.14
C ALA A 236 -2.42 -2.24 -9.69
N HIS A 237 -2.23 -3.55 -9.89
CA HIS A 237 -0.94 -4.12 -10.32
C HIS A 237 -0.86 -4.34 -11.83
N SER A 238 0.29 -4.00 -12.42
CA SER A 238 0.59 -4.29 -13.84
C SER A 238 2.00 -4.85 -14.01
N LEU A 239 2.38 -5.81 -13.17
CA LEU A 239 3.70 -6.45 -13.25
C LEU A 239 3.77 -7.41 -14.44
N ASP A 240 4.81 -7.25 -15.27
CA ASP A 240 5.10 -8.13 -16.40
C ASP A 240 6.29 -9.05 -16.11
N LYS A 241 6.44 -10.14 -16.89
CA LYS A 241 7.51 -11.15 -16.75
C LYS A 241 8.91 -10.53 -16.79
N GLN A 242 9.08 -9.46 -17.54
CA GLN A 242 10.36 -8.76 -17.67
C GLN A 242 10.76 -8.01 -16.37
N ASP A 243 9.80 -7.54 -15.57
CA ASP A 243 10.08 -6.89 -14.27
C ASP A 243 10.49 -7.91 -13.22
N LEU A 244 9.82 -9.07 -13.24
CA LEU A 244 10.19 -10.20 -12.39
C LEU A 244 11.60 -10.72 -12.72
N ALA A 245 11.95 -10.78 -14.01
CA ALA A 245 13.29 -11.14 -14.45
C ALA A 245 14.35 -10.12 -13.99
N TYR A 246 14.05 -8.83 -14.08
CA TYR A 246 14.94 -7.77 -13.60
C TYR A 246 15.21 -7.89 -12.08
N LEU A 247 14.16 -8.09 -11.27
CA LEU A 247 14.29 -8.33 -9.83
C LEU A 247 15.15 -9.56 -9.52
N CYS A 248 14.95 -10.66 -10.24
CA CYS A 248 15.75 -11.88 -10.08
C CYS A 248 17.24 -11.65 -10.38
N VAL A 249 17.57 -10.89 -11.43
CA VAL A 249 18.95 -10.54 -11.78
C VAL A 249 19.57 -9.66 -10.69
N GLN A 250 18.84 -8.66 -10.20
CA GLN A 250 19.34 -7.73 -9.19
C GLN A 250 19.56 -8.41 -7.83
N LEU A 251 18.65 -9.32 -7.44
CA LEU A 251 18.81 -10.14 -6.25
C LEU A 251 19.99 -11.11 -6.38
N ASN A 252 20.14 -11.79 -7.52
CA ASN A 252 21.27 -12.70 -7.74
C ASN A 252 22.60 -11.95 -7.73
N SER A 253 22.67 -10.76 -8.32
CA SER A 253 23.86 -9.91 -8.28
C SER A 253 24.21 -9.51 -6.85
N LYS A 254 23.21 -9.12 -6.03
CA LYS A 254 23.42 -8.84 -4.61
C LYS A 254 23.89 -10.09 -3.87
N LEU A 255 23.21 -11.24 -4.02
CA LEU A 255 23.60 -12.51 -3.38
C LEU A 255 25.01 -12.96 -3.75
N GLN A 256 25.46 -12.76 -5.00
CA GLN A 256 26.83 -13.08 -5.43
C GLN A 256 27.87 -12.22 -4.71
N VAL A 257 27.59 -10.94 -4.47
CA VAL A 257 28.46 -10.05 -3.68
C VAL A 257 28.59 -10.54 -2.22
N PHE A 258 27.59 -11.25 -1.68
CA PHE A 258 27.68 -11.88 -0.35
C PHE A 258 28.33 -13.26 -0.36
N ALA A 259 28.23 -13.98 -1.49
CA ALA A 259 28.81 -15.30 -1.64
C ALA A 259 30.33 -15.25 -1.90
N GLU A 260 30.89 -14.11 -2.30
CA GLU A 260 32.34 -13.92 -2.28
C GLU A 260 32.87 -13.95 -0.83
N PRO A 261 33.83 -14.83 -0.50
CA PRO A 261 34.32 -14.98 0.85
C PRO A 261 35.11 -13.73 1.26
N HIS A 262 34.53 -12.90 2.13
CA HIS A 262 35.26 -11.84 2.81
C HIS A 262 36.27 -12.44 3.79
N HIS A 263 37.55 -12.35 3.45
CA HIS A 263 38.65 -12.68 4.35
C HIS A 263 38.77 -11.56 5.40
N GLY A 264 38.09 -11.70 6.54
CA GLY A 264 38.41 -10.98 7.77
C GLY A 264 37.27 -10.26 8.50
N SER A 265 37.12 -10.62 9.78
CA SER A 265 36.52 -9.88 10.91
C SER A 265 35.00 -10.03 11.19
N THR A 266 34.71 -10.99 12.09
CA THR A 266 33.87 -10.92 13.30
C THR A 266 32.72 -9.90 13.42
N ASN A 267 31.52 -10.46 13.59
CA ASN A 267 30.39 -10.07 14.46
C ASN A 267 30.06 -8.58 14.61
N THR A 268 29.11 -8.12 13.79
CA THR A 268 27.96 -7.26 14.14
C THR A 268 26.95 -7.45 13.01
N SER A 269 25.65 -7.29 13.26
CA SER A 269 24.62 -7.33 12.21
C SER A 269 24.96 -6.31 11.11
N ASP A 270 25.57 -6.79 10.02
CA ASP A 270 26.10 -5.97 8.94
C ASP A 270 24.91 -5.27 8.23
N PRO A 271 24.89 -3.94 8.07
CA PRO A 271 23.84 -3.23 7.33
C PRO A 271 23.55 -3.82 5.95
N LYS A 272 24.51 -4.55 5.37
CA LYS A 272 24.37 -5.28 4.11
C LYS A 272 23.40 -6.48 4.18
N ASP A 273 23.29 -7.20 5.31
CA ASP A 273 22.35 -8.33 5.48
C ASP A 273 20.87 -7.87 5.43
N ASN A 274 20.60 -6.67 5.93
CA ASN A 274 19.27 -6.07 5.87
C ASN A 274 18.85 -5.71 4.44
N GLU A 275 19.78 -5.29 3.57
CA GLU A 275 19.46 -5.01 2.16
C GLU A 275 19.00 -6.28 1.43
N VAL A 276 19.67 -7.42 1.63
CA VAL A 276 19.32 -8.69 0.97
C VAL A 276 17.94 -9.17 1.40
N LYS A 277 17.66 -9.11 2.71
CA LYS A 277 16.35 -9.51 3.25
C LYS A 277 15.22 -8.68 2.65
N VAL A 278 15.45 -7.39 2.41
CA VAL A 278 14.44 -6.53 1.80
C VAL A 278 14.32 -6.77 0.29
N PHE A 279 15.42 -6.98 -0.44
CA PHE A 279 15.33 -7.38 -1.85
C PHE A 279 14.62 -8.72 -2.03
N LEU A 280 14.78 -9.64 -1.07
CA LEU A 280 14.05 -10.90 -1.04
C LEU A 280 12.55 -10.69 -0.77
N ALA A 281 12.20 -9.78 0.15
CA ALA A 281 10.81 -9.38 0.44
C ALA A 281 10.14 -8.76 -0.80
N LEU A 282 10.79 -7.78 -1.46
CA LEU A 282 10.32 -7.18 -2.72
C LEU A 282 10.11 -8.24 -3.82
N ARG A 283 10.97 -9.26 -3.90
CA ARG A 283 10.81 -10.34 -4.87
C ARG A 283 9.59 -11.19 -4.54
N CYS A 284 9.38 -11.52 -3.27
CA CYS A 284 8.18 -12.24 -2.81
C CYS A 284 6.91 -11.45 -3.11
N GLU A 285 6.89 -10.14 -2.87
CA GLU A 285 5.78 -9.26 -3.21
C GLU A 285 5.52 -9.20 -4.71
N ALA A 286 6.56 -8.99 -5.52
CA ALA A 286 6.43 -8.93 -6.97
C ALA A 286 5.93 -10.26 -7.54
N ALA A 287 6.40 -11.39 -7.00
CA ALA A 287 5.89 -12.70 -7.35
C ALA A 287 4.42 -12.89 -6.93
N CYS A 288 4.05 -12.51 -5.70
CA CYS A 288 2.69 -12.61 -5.19
C CYS A 288 1.71 -11.78 -6.03
N CYS A 289 2.06 -10.52 -6.30
CA CYS A 289 1.27 -9.61 -7.14
C CYS A 289 1.15 -10.12 -8.58
N PHE A 290 2.21 -10.71 -9.14
CA PHE A 290 2.18 -11.35 -10.45
C PHE A 290 1.23 -12.56 -10.48
N TYR A 291 1.26 -13.41 -9.45
CA TYR A 291 0.35 -14.56 -9.33
C TYR A 291 -1.11 -14.13 -9.15
N ILE A 292 -1.39 -13.12 -8.31
CA ILE A 292 -2.73 -12.55 -8.13
C ILE A 292 -3.27 -12.03 -9.46
N ASN A 293 -2.48 -11.27 -10.21
CA ASN A 293 -2.86 -10.78 -11.54
C ASN A 293 -3.13 -11.93 -12.53
N GLN A 294 -2.33 -13.00 -12.49
CA GLN A 294 -2.55 -14.16 -13.35
C GLN A 294 -3.84 -14.90 -13.00
N ILE A 295 -4.17 -15.02 -11.71
CA ILE A 295 -5.43 -15.60 -11.23
C ILE A 295 -6.60 -14.72 -11.66
N LEU A 296 -6.52 -13.40 -11.44
CA LEU A 296 -7.56 -12.45 -11.82
C LEU A 296 -7.81 -12.44 -13.33
N PHE A 297 -6.75 -12.49 -14.15
CA PHE A 297 -6.85 -12.60 -15.60
C PHE A 297 -7.51 -13.90 -16.03
N ARG A 298 -7.23 -15.03 -15.36
CA ARG A 298 -7.89 -16.32 -15.63
C ARG A 298 -9.36 -16.31 -15.21
N LEU A 299 -9.69 -15.71 -14.07
CA LEU A 299 -11.07 -15.59 -13.58
C LEU A 299 -11.92 -14.64 -14.44
N LEU A 300 -11.32 -13.57 -14.96
CA LEU A 300 -11.99 -12.63 -15.88
C LEU A 300 -12.05 -13.15 -17.32
N ASN A 301 -11.14 -14.04 -17.72
CA ASN A 301 -11.14 -14.71 -19.02
C ASN A 301 -11.36 -16.22 -18.87
N GLU A 302 -12.42 -16.64 -18.18
CA GLU A 302 -12.89 -18.02 -18.26
C GLU A 302 -13.19 -18.35 -19.74
N PRO A 303 -12.44 -19.28 -20.37
CA PRO A 303 -12.69 -19.67 -21.73
C PRO A 303 -13.80 -20.71 -21.74
N GLY A 304 -15.03 -20.26 -21.94
CA GLY A 304 -16.06 -21.11 -22.52
C GLY A 304 -15.75 -21.40 -23.99
N LYS A 305 -14.71 -22.20 -24.27
CA LYS A 305 -14.61 -23.05 -25.46
C LYS A 305 -13.35 -23.90 -25.46
N ASP A 306 -13.59 -25.17 -25.74
CA ASP A 306 -12.66 -26.28 -25.79
C ASP A 306 -11.60 -26.18 -26.90
N ASP A 307 -10.50 -26.87 -26.63
CA ASP A 307 -9.58 -27.57 -27.55
C ASP A 307 -8.56 -26.83 -28.44
N LEU A 308 -7.29 -27.16 -28.14
CA LEU A 308 -6.21 -27.53 -29.04
C LEU A 308 -5.88 -26.61 -30.24
N ALA A 309 -4.80 -25.84 -30.11
CA ALA A 309 -3.71 -25.85 -31.09
C ALA A 309 -2.44 -25.16 -30.55
N ILE A 310 -1.39 -25.95 -30.33
CA ILE A 310 -0.01 -25.48 -30.30
C ILE A 310 0.39 -25.13 -31.73
N SER A 311 0.67 -23.86 -32.03
CA SER A 311 1.61 -23.49 -33.09
C SER A 311 2.04 -22.03 -32.94
N GLY A 312 3.35 -21.82 -32.94
CA GLY A 312 3.96 -20.53 -32.69
C GLY A 312 3.66 -19.48 -33.77
N ASN A 313 3.54 -18.23 -33.34
CA ASN A 313 4.19 -17.14 -34.06
C ASN A 313 4.35 -15.92 -33.15
N CYS A 314 5.52 -15.29 -33.27
CA CYS A 314 5.79 -13.97 -32.75
C CYS A 314 4.80 -12.99 -33.39
N LYS A 315 3.82 -12.52 -32.62
CA LYS A 315 3.05 -11.31 -32.96
C LYS A 315 3.09 -10.36 -31.78
N ARG A 316 3.87 -9.30 -32.01
CA ARG A 316 3.81 -7.97 -31.43
C ARG A 316 2.35 -7.64 -31.09
N HIS A 317 1.94 -7.85 -29.85
CA HIS A 317 0.63 -7.43 -29.38
C HIS A 317 0.77 -6.03 -28.80
N THR A 318 0.23 -5.11 -29.58
CA THR A 318 -0.26 -3.80 -29.20
C THR A 318 -0.67 -3.80 -27.73
N GLN A 319 -0.03 -2.90 -26.99
CA GLN A 319 -0.45 -2.37 -25.72
C GLN A 319 -1.97 -2.14 -25.78
N LEU A 320 -2.70 -3.10 -25.22
CA LEU A 320 -4.10 -2.94 -24.88
C LEU A 320 -4.07 -2.02 -23.67
N ASP A 321 -4.11 -0.71 -23.95
CA ASP A 321 -4.57 0.33 -23.03
C ASP A 321 -6.02 0.00 -22.64
N THR A 322 -6.17 -1.03 -21.80
CA THR A 322 -7.46 -1.42 -21.23
C THR A 322 -7.43 -0.92 -19.81
N VAL A 323 -7.79 0.36 -19.69
CA VAL A 323 -8.71 0.90 -18.69
C VAL A 323 -9.03 -0.11 -17.58
N PHE A 324 -8.31 -0.06 -16.46
CA PHE A 324 -8.83 -0.33 -15.12
C PHE A 324 -7.91 0.38 -14.10
N PHE A 325 -8.55 1.02 -13.11
CA PHE A 325 -8.14 2.24 -12.41
C PHE A 325 -7.23 2.06 -11.19
#